data_AF-A0A6J1W126-F1
#
_entry.id   AF-A0A6J1W126-F1
#
_cell.length_a   1.000
_cell.length_b   1.000
_cell.length_c   1.000
_cell.angle_alpha   90.00
_cell.angle_beta   90.00
_cell.angle_gamma   90.00
#
_symmetry.space_group_name_H-M   'P 1'
#
loop_
_entity.id
_entity.type
_entity.pdbx_description
1 polymer ?
#
loop_
_entity_poly.entity_id
_entity_poly.type
_entity_poly.pdbx_seq_one_letter_code
_entity_poly.pdbx_strand_id
1 'polypeptide(L)'
;ALFDYDKTKDCGFLSQALSFHFGDVLHVIDASDEEWWQARRVHPDGDSDELGFIPSKRRVERREWTRLKAKFNVHEASASEQDTTDPSTGREDTVLSYETVVQMEVHYARPIIILGPTKDRVNDDLLSEFPDKFGSCVPHTTRPKREYEVDGRDYHFVASREKMEKDIQSHKFIEAGQYNSHLYGTSVQSVREVAEQ
;
A
#
# COMPACT_ATOMS: atom_id res chain seq x y z
N ALA A 1 -4.82 0.73 11.31
CA ALA A 1 -4.76 -0.73 11.55
C ALA A 1 -4.48 -1.43 10.23
N LEU A 2 -3.75 -2.54 10.25
CA LEU A 2 -3.35 -3.28 9.03
C LEU A 2 -4.13 -4.59 8.83
N PHE A 3 -5.26 -4.76 9.53
CA PHE A 3 -6.13 -5.93 9.44
C PHE A 3 -7.55 -5.56 9.92
N ASP A 4 -8.53 -6.40 9.61
CA ASP A 4 -9.90 -6.28 10.13
C ASP A 4 -10.03 -7.00 11.47
N TYR A 5 -10.70 -6.36 12.43
CA TYR A 5 -11.00 -6.95 13.72
C TYR A 5 -12.50 -6.85 14.02
N ASP A 6 -13.13 -8.02 14.18
CA ASP A 6 -14.54 -8.17 14.52
C ASP A 6 -14.65 -8.81 15.91
N LYS A 7 -15.16 -8.02 16.87
CA LYS A 7 -15.30 -8.46 18.26
C LYS A 7 -16.21 -9.67 18.44
N THR A 8 -17.16 -9.87 17.53
CA THR A 8 -18.12 -10.99 17.60
C THR A 8 -17.44 -12.32 17.30
N LYS A 9 -16.35 -12.32 16.50
CA LYS A 9 -15.58 -13.51 16.13
C LYS A 9 -14.58 -13.94 17.21
N ASP A 10 -14.27 -13.07 18.17
CA ASP A 10 -13.32 -13.33 19.26
C ASP A 10 -14.03 -13.81 20.54
N CYS A 11 -15.21 -14.41 20.38
CA CYS A 11 -15.99 -15.03 21.45
C CYS A 11 -16.33 -14.08 22.63
N GLY A 12 -16.31 -12.77 22.41
CA GLY A 12 -16.79 -11.78 23.38
C GLY A 12 -15.98 -11.64 24.67
N PHE A 13 -14.66 -11.88 24.65
CA PHE A 13 -13.81 -11.78 25.86
C PHE A 13 -13.93 -10.41 26.58
N LEU A 14 -14.22 -9.34 25.83
CA LEU A 14 -14.59 -8.04 26.36
C LEU A 14 -15.83 -7.52 25.60
N SER A 15 -16.94 -7.28 26.31
CA SER A 15 -18.12 -6.61 25.73
C SER A 15 -17.79 -5.21 25.18
N GLN A 16 -16.72 -4.61 25.72
CA GLN A 16 -16.17 -3.30 25.37
C GLN A 16 -15.07 -3.37 24.30
N ALA A 17 -14.85 -4.51 23.64
CA ALA A 17 -13.92 -4.55 22.52
C ALA A 17 -14.41 -3.67 21.37
N LEU A 18 -13.48 -2.95 20.71
CA LEU A 18 -13.75 -2.12 19.55
C LEU A 18 -13.49 -2.92 18.28
N SER A 19 -14.47 -2.93 17.37
CA SER A 19 -14.27 -3.46 16.01
C SER A 19 -13.76 -2.38 15.07
N PHE A 20 -12.89 -2.76 14.14
CA PHE A 20 -12.26 -1.85 13.19
C PHE A 20 -11.91 -2.59 11.90
N HIS A 21 -11.67 -1.82 10.84
CA HIS A 21 -11.27 -2.34 9.53
C HIS A 21 -9.84 -1.95 9.19
N PHE A 22 -9.28 -2.62 8.17
CA PHE A 22 -8.04 -2.21 7.53
C PHE A 22 -8.11 -0.72 7.14
N GLY A 23 -7.07 0.04 7.47
CA GLY A 23 -6.99 1.47 7.20
C GLY A 23 -7.57 2.38 8.29
N ASP A 24 -8.35 1.87 9.24
CA ASP A 24 -8.87 2.68 10.34
C ASP A 24 -7.72 3.25 11.19
N VAL A 25 -7.80 4.53 11.55
CA VAL A 25 -6.88 5.18 12.49
C VAL A 25 -7.42 5.05 13.90
N LEU A 26 -6.57 4.61 14.82
CA LEU A 26 -6.92 4.33 16.21
C LEU A 26 -6.06 5.21 17.13
N HIS A 27 -6.70 5.99 17.99
CA HIS A 27 -6.03 6.74 19.04
C HIS A 27 -5.93 5.84 20.28
N VAL A 28 -4.72 5.35 20.55
CA VAL A 28 -4.43 4.54 21.73
C VAL A 28 -4.19 5.43 22.94
N ILE A 29 -4.97 5.22 23.99
CA ILE A 29 -4.95 6.03 25.23
C ILE A 29 -4.09 5.35 26.29
N ASP A 30 -4.20 4.03 26.39
CA ASP A 30 -3.40 3.22 27.30
C ASP A 30 -2.95 1.93 26.59
N ALA A 31 -1.64 1.71 26.59
CA ALA A 31 -0.98 0.54 26.04
C ALA A 31 -0.14 -0.22 27.09
N SER A 32 -0.42 0.00 28.38
CA SER A 32 0.33 -0.60 29.49
C SER A 32 0.12 -2.11 29.65
N ASP A 33 -1.08 -2.60 29.31
CA ASP A 33 -1.40 -4.03 29.32
C ASP A 33 -0.84 -4.75 28.09
N GLU A 34 -0.31 -5.96 28.31
CA GLU A 34 0.37 -6.73 27.26
C GLU A 34 -0.58 -7.39 26.24
N GLU A 35 -1.87 -7.51 26.55
CA GLU A 35 -2.87 -8.22 25.74
C GLU A 35 -3.93 -7.29 25.15
N TRP A 36 -4.33 -6.24 25.86
CA TRP A 36 -5.42 -5.35 25.46
C TRP A 36 -5.07 -3.88 25.67
N TRP A 37 -5.23 -3.07 24.63
CA TRP A 37 -5.00 -1.63 24.69
C TRP A 37 -6.31 -0.88 24.70
N GLN A 38 -6.40 0.18 25.50
CA GLN A 38 -7.54 1.09 25.47
C GLN A 38 -7.35 2.09 24.33
N ALA A 39 -8.34 2.18 23.45
CA ALA A 39 -8.30 3.05 22.28
C ALA A 39 -9.68 3.59 21.94
N ARG A 40 -9.71 4.48 20.95
CA ARG A 40 -10.92 4.91 20.23
C ARG A 40 -10.61 5.10 18.74
N ARG A 41 -11.64 5.04 17.90
CA ARG A 41 -11.48 5.25 16.46
C ARG A 41 -11.54 6.74 16.12
N VAL A 42 -10.61 7.18 15.28
CA VAL A 42 -10.57 8.55 14.75
C VAL A 42 -11.43 8.60 13.49
N HIS A 43 -12.44 9.46 13.46
CA HIS A 43 -13.23 9.69 12.26
C HIS A 43 -12.81 10.99 11.55
N PRO A 44 -12.98 11.09 10.22
CA PRO A 44 -12.68 12.31 9.47
C PRO A 44 -13.47 13.53 9.97
N ASP A 45 -14.70 13.32 10.46
CA ASP A 45 -15.63 14.37 10.90
C ASP A 45 -15.48 14.74 12.39
N GLY A 46 -14.50 14.15 13.11
CA GLY A 46 -14.26 14.35 14.54
C GLY A 46 -14.05 13.05 15.31
N ASP A 47 -13.44 13.09 16.48
CA ASP A 47 -13.22 11.87 17.27
C ASP A 47 -14.55 11.23 17.71
N SER A 48 -14.67 9.91 17.57
CA SER A 48 -15.73 9.18 18.27
C SER A 48 -15.41 9.14 19.75
N ASP A 49 -16.39 9.44 20.60
CA ASP A 49 -16.29 9.29 22.06
C ASP A 49 -16.35 7.80 22.50
N GLU A 50 -16.50 6.86 21.57
CA GLU A 50 -16.54 5.43 21.88
C GLU A 50 -15.15 4.91 22.25
N LEU A 51 -14.91 4.84 23.55
CA LEU A 51 -13.77 4.14 24.15
C LEU A 51 -14.03 2.65 24.19
N GLY A 52 -12.97 1.87 23.94
CA GLY A 52 -12.98 0.44 24.21
C GLY A 52 -11.61 -0.18 24.00
N PHE A 53 -11.59 -1.50 23.86
CA PHE A 53 -10.34 -2.27 23.87
C PHE A 53 -10.03 -2.86 22.50
N ILE A 54 -8.76 -2.76 22.09
CA ILE A 54 -8.21 -3.41 20.90
C ILE A 54 -7.14 -4.42 21.34
N PRO A 55 -6.95 -5.53 20.62
CA PRO A 55 -5.91 -6.48 20.97
C PRO A 55 -4.53 -5.84 20.79
N SER A 56 -3.60 -6.07 21.72
CA SER A 56 -2.23 -5.57 21.61
C SER A 56 -1.53 -6.13 20.37
N LYS A 57 -0.46 -5.47 19.92
CA LYS A 57 0.42 -5.98 18.86
C LYS A 57 0.87 -7.42 19.16
N ARG A 58 1.34 -7.68 20.38
CA ARG A 58 1.82 -9.00 20.83
C ARG A 58 0.72 -10.06 20.75
N ARG A 59 -0.51 -9.72 21.12
CA ARG A 59 -1.66 -10.62 21.06
C ARG A 59 -2.01 -11.00 19.61
N VAL A 60 -2.03 -10.03 18.70
CA VAL A 60 -2.30 -10.25 17.27
C VAL A 60 -1.22 -11.14 16.65
N GLU A 61 0.05 -10.81 16.87
CA GLU A 61 1.20 -11.56 16.35
C GLU A 61 1.21 -13.02 16.83
N ARG A 62 0.96 -13.24 18.13
CA ARG A 62 0.90 -14.59 18.70
C ARG A 62 -0.21 -15.42 18.05
N ARG A 63 -1.41 -14.86 17.90
CA ARG A 63 -2.57 -15.55 17.29
C ARG A 63 -2.29 -15.93 15.84
N GLU A 64 -1.75 -15.01 15.06
CA GLU A 64 -1.43 -15.23 13.65
C GLU A 64 -0.30 -16.24 13.47
N TRP A 65 0.75 -16.15 14.27
CA TRP A 65 1.84 -17.12 14.23
C TRP A 65 1.37 -18.56 14.52
N THR A 66 0.46 -18.73 15.47
CA THR A 66 -0.18 -20.04 15.73
C THR A 66 -0.97 -20.51 14.51
N ARG A 67 -1.68 -19.61 13.82
CA ARG A 67 -2.43 -19.93 12.59
C ARG A 67 -1.52 -20.32 11.44
N LEU A 68 -0.40 -19.61 11.23
CA LEU A 68 0.57 -19.95 10.19
C LEU A 68 1.18 -21.33 10.46
N LYS A 69 1.66 -21.59 11.69
CA LYS A 69 2.20 -22.90 12.08
C LYS A 69 1.22 -24.06 11.85
N ALA A 70 -0.06 -23.85 12.16
CA ALA A 70 -1.09 -24.87 11.91
C ALA A 70 -1.27 -25.15 10.40
N LYS A 71 -1.18 -24.13 9.55
CA LYS A 71 -1.26 -24.31 8.08
C LYS A 71 -0.06 -25.06 7.52
N PHE A 72 1.14 -24.79 8.02
CA PHE A 72 2.36 -25.51 7.63
C PHE A 72 2.29 -27.00 7.99
N ASN A 73 1.87 -27.34 9.22
CA ASN A 73 1.71 -28.73 9.64
C ASN A 73 0.66 -29.51 8.81
N VAL A 74 -0.35 -28.83 8.27
CA VAL A 74 -1.36 -29.46 7.39
C VAL A 74 -0.79 -29.71 5.98
N HIS A 75 0.01 -28.80 5.44
CA HIS A 75 0.67 -29.00 4.13
C HIS A 75 1.71 -30.13 4.17
N GLU A 76 2.44 -30.27 5.28
CA GLU A 76 3.43 -31.34 5.47
C GLU A 76 2.78 -32.74 5.56
N ALA A 77 1.56 -32.83 6.12
CA ALA A 77 0.80 -34.08 6.17
C ALA A 77 0.16 -34.49 4.82
N SER A 78 0.06 -33.56 3.86
CA SER A 78 -0.50 -33.80 2.52
C SER A 78 0.54 -33.94 1.40
N ALA A 79 1.81 -33.60 1.67
CA ALA A 79 2.89 -33.64 0.69
C ALA A 79 3.73 -34.92 0.85
N SER A 80 3.16 -36.07 0.49
CA SER A 80 3.96 -37.23 0.09
C SER A 80 4.17 -37.17 -1.43
N GLU A 81 5.45 -37.20 -1.81
CA GLU A 81 6.03 -37.36 -3.16
C GLU A 81 6.37 -36.07 -3.94
N GLN A 82 7.68 -35.77 -3.91
CA GLN A 82 8.47 -34.96 -4.86
C GLN A 82 8.08 -33.50 -5.10
N ASP A 83 8.68 -32.58 -4.33
CA ASP A 83 9.35 -31.42 -4.94
C ASP A 83 10.43 -30.87 -4.00
N THR A 84 11.67 -30.77 -4.50
CA THR A 84 12.79 -30.15 -3.78
C THR A 84 12.65 -28.65 -3.88
N THR A 85 11.88 -28.03 -2.99
CA THR A 85 11.86 -26.58 -2.82
C THR A 85 12.89 -26.18 -1.76
N ASP A 86 13.82 -25.34 -2.19
CA ASP A 86 14.91 -24.77 -1.41
C ASP A 86 14.38 -24.03 -0.15
N PRO A 87 14.81 -24.42 1.07
CA PRO A 87 14.34 -23.80 2.31
C PRO A 87 14.88 -22.37 2.53
N SER A 88 15.67 -21.83 1.61
CA SER A 88 16.25 -20.48 1.71
C SER A 88 15.30 -19.34 1.30
N THR A 89 14.11 -19.63 0.80
CA THR A 89 13.07 -18.63 0.47
C THR A 89 11.89 -18.66 1.42
N GLY A 90 12.16 -18.82 2.72
CA GLY A 90 11.16 -18.47 3.73
C GLY A 90 10.83 -16.99 3.57
N ARG A 91 9.64 -16.68 3.02
CA ARG A 91 9.08 -15.33 3.15
C ARG A 91 9.20 -14.98 4.63
N GLU A 92 9.86 -13.87 4.96
CA GLU A 92 9.80 -13.36 6.33
C GLU A 92 8.31 -13.17 6.66
N ASP A 93 7.77 -14.08 7.46
CA ASP A 93 6.36 -14.15 7.83
C ASP A 93 6.03 -12.93 8.71
N THR A 94 5.89 -11.79 8.06
CA THR A 94 5.62 -10.52 8.69
C THR A 94 4.14 -10.48 9.01
N VAL A 95 3.80 -10.65 10.28
CA VAL A 95 2.42 -10.48 10.73
C VAL A 95 2.10 -8.99 10.79
N LEU A 96 1.16 -8.56 9.94
CA LEU A 96 0.64 -7.20 9.95
C LEU A 96 -0.31 -7.02 11.15
N SER A 97 -0.07 -5.99 11.95
CA SER A 97 -0.90 -5.62 13.10
C SER A 97 -1.25 -4.13 13.08
N TYR A 98 -0.37 -3.31 13.64
CA TYR A 98 -0.53 -1.86 13.72
C TYR A 98 0.71 -1.15 13.20
N GLU A 99 0.48 0.01 12.61
CA GLU A 99 1.50 0.97 12.21
C GLU A 99 1.24 2.27 12.95
N THR A 100 2.27 2.81 13.62
CA THR A 100 2.17 4.10 14.29
C THR A 100 2.14 5.20 13.24
N VAL A 101 1.16 6.10 13.35
CA VAL A 101 0.98 7.21 12.42
C VAL A 101 0.92 8.53 13.16
N VAL A 102 1.25 9.61 12.46
CA VAL A 102 1.15 10.99 12.95
C VAL A 102 0.45 11.82 11.88
N GLN A 103 -0.43 12.72 12.29
CA GLN A 103 -1.08 13.64 11.37
C GLN A 103 -0.08 14.71 10.92
N MET A 104 0.00 14.92 9.60
CA MET A 104 0.88 15.92 9.00
C MET A 104 0.08 16.79 8.03
N GLU A 105 0.30 18.09 8.10
CA GLU A 105 -0.20 19.03 7.10
C GLU A 105 0.66 18.96 5.84
N VAL A 106 0.02 18.94 4.67
CA VAL A 106 0.68 18.91 3.36
C VAL A 106 0.14 20.02 2.48
N HIS A 107 1.01 20.60 1.65
CA HIS A 107 0.69 21.71 0.75
C HIS A 107 0.76 21.30 -0.72
N TYR A 108 0.44 20.04 -1.00
CA TYR A 108 0.40 19.45 -2.34
C TYR A 108 -0.76 18.45 -2.43
N ALA A 109 -1.29 18.25 -3.63
CA ALA A 109 -2.28 17.21 -3.89
C ALA A 109 -1.62 15.82 -3.82
N ARG A 110 -2.15 14.93 -2.98
CA ARG A 110 -1.59 13.57 -2.81
C ARG A 110 -1.77 12.76 -4.10
N PRO A 111 -0.71 12.12 -4.65
CA PRO A 111 -0.85 11.20 -5.77
C PRO A 111 -1.79 10.04 -5.44
N ILE A 112 -2.56 9.58 -6.42
CA ILE A 112 -3.52 8.49 -6.27
C ILE A 112 -3.02 7.25 -7.00
N ILE A 113 -3.07 6.10 -6.32
CA ILE A 113 -2.74 4.80 -6.89
C ILE A 113 -3.92 3.86 -6.62
N ILE A 114 -4.61 3.45 -7.69
CA ILE A 114 -5.70 2.48 -7.62
C ILE A 114 -5.17 1.12 -8.09
N LEU A 115 -5.36 0.10 -7.24
CA LEU A 115 -4.90 -1.26 -7.49
C LEU A 115 -6.08 -2.22 -7.50
N GLY A 116 -5.93 -3.34 -8.22
CA GLY A 116 -6.93 -4.40 -8.29
C GLY A 116 -7.79 -4.36 -9.56
N PRO A 117 -8.82 -5.23 -9.62
CA PRO A 117 -9.76 -5.26 -10.74
C PRO A 117 -10.39 -3.89 -10.98
N THR A 118 -10.73 -3.60 -12.23
CA THR A 118 -11.37 -2.35 -12.68
C THR A 118 -10.60 -1.05 -12.44
N LYS A 119 -9.33 -1.09 -11.99
CA LYS A 119 -8.51 0.11 -11.76
C LYS A 119 -8.48 1.08 -12.94
N ASP A 120 -8.43 0.57 -14.17
CA ASP A 120 -8.30 1.39 -15.37
C ASP A 120 -9.58 2.19 -15.64
N ARG A 121 -10.73 1.54 -15.45
CA ARG A 121 -12.03 2.21 -15.54
C ARG A 121 -12.19 3.31 -14.49
N VAL A 122 -11.80 3.04 -13.24
CA VAL A 122 -11.89 4.04 -12.17
C VAL A 122 -10.97 5.23 -12.46
N ASN A 123 -9.75 4.98 -12.98
CA ASN A 123 -8.86 6.06 -13.42
C ASN A 123 -9.49 6.91 -14.54
N ASP A 124 -10.06 6.28 -15.56
CA ASP A 124 -10.71 6.98 -16.68
C ASP A 124 -11.91 7.82 -16.21
N ASP A 125 -12.74 7.25 -15.32
CA ASP A 125 -13.90 7.94 -14.75
C ASP A 125 -13.45 9.16 -13.91
N LEU A 126 -12.42 9.04 -13.05
CA LEU A 126 -11.91 10.16 -12.25
C LEU A 126 -11.35 11.31 -13.11
N LEU A 127 -10.57 10.98 -14.14
CA LEU A 127 -9.96 11.96 -15.04
C LEU A 127 -11.02 12.68 -15.89
N SER A 128 -12.08 11.98 -16.29
CA SER A 128 -13.13 12.55 -17.15
C SER A 128 -14.21 13.30 -16.38
N GLU A 129 -14.62 12.82 -15.20
CA GLU A 129 -15.67 13.45 -14.39
C GLU A 129 -15.15 14.66 -13.59
N PHE A 130 -13.89 14.66 -13.17
CA PHE A 130 -13.31 15.73 -12.34
C PHE A 130 -11.96 16.23 -12.89
N PRO A 131 -11.93 16.80 -14.10
CA PRO A 131 -10.69 17.24 -14.75
C PRO A 131 -9.95 18.35 -13.98
N ASP A 132 -10.66 19.14 -13.17
CA ASP A 132 -10.06 20.19 -12.34
C ASP A 132 -9.42 19.66 -11.04
N LYS A 133 -9.56 18.35 -10.75
CA LYS A 133 -9.05 17.70 -9.54
C LYS A 133 -8.03 16.60 -9.82
N PHE A 134 -8.09 15.98 -11.00
CA PHE A 134 -7.21 14.88 -11.37
C PHE A 134 -6.54 15.15 -12.71
N GLY A 135 -5.27 14.79 -12.78
CA GLY A 135 -4.48 14.85 -14.01
C GLY A 135 -3.46 13.72 -14.04
N SER A 136 -3.01 13.39 -15.24
CA SER A 136 -1.94 12.41 -15.47
C SER A 136 -0.60 13.13 -15.59
N CYS A 137 0.43 12.63 -14.92
CA CYS A 137 1.79 13.09 -15.13
C CYS A 137 2.35 12.57 -16.47
N VAL A 138 3.31 13.29 -17.05
CA VAL A 138 3.94 12.89 -18.32
C VAL A 138 5.08 11.88 -18.05
N PRO A 139 5.00 10.64 -18.56
CA PRO A 139 6.05 9.64 -18.36
C PRO A 139 7.26 9.88 -19.27
N HIS A 140 8.38 9.21 -18.99
CA HIS A 140 9.58 9.23 -19.83
C HIS A 140 9.68 7.98 -20.70
N THR A 141 10.32 8.09 -21.86
CA THR A 141 10.67 6.93 -22.67
C THR A 141 11.97 7.11 -23.45
N THR A 142 12.72 6.04 -23.69
CA THR A 142 13.85 6.03 -24.65
C THR A 142 13.38 5.73 -26.08
N ARG A 143 12.09 5.48 -26.30
CA ARG A 143 11.56 5.26 -27.64
C ARG A 143 11.71 6.55 -28.46
N PRO A 144 12.15 6.48 -29.73
CA PRO A 144 12.12 7.64 -30.60
C PRO A 144 10.70 8.22 -30.71
N LYS A 145 10.63 9.55 -30.62
CA LYS A 145 9.38 10.31 -30.80
C LYS A 145 8.82 10.07 -32.21
N ARG A 146 7.52 9.78 -32.31
CA ARG A 146 6.81 9.73 -33.60
C ARG A 146 6.48 11.13 -34.09
N GLU A 147 6.14 11.25 -35.37
CA GLU A 147 5.87 12.55 -36.00
C GLU A 147 4.68 13.28 -35.35
N TYR A 148 3.63 12.55 -34.96
CA TYR A 148 2.43 13.10 -34.33
C TYR A 148 2.53 13.30 -32.80
N GLU A 149 3.62 12.88 -32.18
CA GLU A 149 3.84 13.00 -30.74
C GLU A 149 4.55 14.31 -30.39
N VAL A 150 4.22 14.87 -29.22
CA VAL A 150 4.79 16.11 -28.70
C VAL A 150 5.59 15.80 -27.44
N ASP A 151 6.85 16.20 -27.43
CA ASP A 151 7.74 16.07 -26.27
C ASP A 151 7.24 16.93 -25.11
N GLY A 152 7.18 16.36 -23.91
CA GLY A 152 6.61 16.98 -22.72
C GLY A 152 5.07 16.96 -22.65
N ARG A 153 4.39 16.32 -23.61
CA ARG A 153 2.93 16.07 -23.55
C ARG A 153 2.63 14.57 -23.57
N ASP A 154 3.09 13.87 -24.60
CA ASP A 154 2.85 12.44 -24.75
C ASP A 154 3.86 11.64 -23.91
N TYR A 155 5.14 12.01 -24.01
CA TYR A 155 6.24 11.52 -23.19
C TYR A 155 7.31 12.61 -23.08
N HIS A 156 8.20 12.48 -22.09
CA HIS A 156 9.54 13.03 -22.15
C HIS A 156 10.45 12.06 -22.90
N PHE A 157 10.86 12.44 -24.11
CA PHE A 157 11.65 11.58 -24.98
C PHE A 157 13.14 11.69 -24.64
N VAL A 158 13.69 10.63 -24.04
CA VAL A 158 15.09 10.55 -23.59
C VAL A 158 15.95 9.95 -24.71
N ALA A 159 16.78 10.78 -25.35
CA ALA A 159 17.61 10.35 -26.47
C ALA A 159 18.67 9.28 -26.10
N SER A 160 19.21 9.32 -24.87
CA SER A 160 20.23 8.38 -24.41
C SER A 160 19.64 7.35 -23.46
N ARG A 161 19.65 6.09 -23.89
CA ARG A 161 19.26 4.96 -23.04
C ARG A 161 20.15 4.85 -21.81
N GLU A 162 21.46 4.99 -21.97
CA GLU A 162 22.43 4.97 -20.87
C GLU A 162 22.11 6.03 -19.81
N LYS A 163 21.72 7.24 -20.25
CA LYS A 163 21.27 8.29 -19.32
C LYS A 163 20.04 7.85 -18.53
N MET A 164 19.02 7.30 -19.20
CA MET A 164 17.81 6.85 -18.52
C MET A 164 18.10 5.69 -17.55
N GLU A 165 19.00 4.77 -17.89
CA GLU A 165 19.44 3.70 -16.98
C GLU A 165 20.12 4.25 -15.74
N LYS A 166 20.98 5.26 -15.88
CA LYS A 166 21.60 5.96 -14.74
C LYS A 166 20.56 6.71 -13.90
N ASP A 167 19.58 7.33 -14.53
CA ASP A 167 18.49 8.02 -13.84
C ASP A 167 17.60 7.04 -13.06
N ILE A 168 17.37 5.84 -13.59
CA ILE A 168 16.68 4.73 -12.89
C ILE A 168 17.52 4.27 -11.68
N GLN A 169 18.83 4.02 -11.86
CA GLN A 169 19.73 3.59 -10.78
C GLN A 169 19.89 4.64 -9.68
N SER A 170 19.69 5.93 -10.00
CA SER A 170 19.71 7.04 -9.04
C SER A 170 18.34 7.35 -8.43
N HIS A 171 17.38 6.42 -8.54
CA HIS A 171 16.05 6.52 -7.93
C HIS A 171 15.26 7.77 -8.35
N LYS A 172 15.45 8.26 -9.58
CA LYS A 172 14.65 9.38 -10.14
C LYS A 172 13.27 8.96 -10.62
N PHE A 173 13.02 7.65 -10.71
CA PHE A 173 11.77 7.05 -11.16
C PHE A 173 11.11 6.28 -10.01
N ILE A 174 9.81 6.49 -9.81
CA ILE A 174 9.01 5.69 -8.85
C ILE A 174 8.71 4.29 -9.41
N GLU A 175 8.63 4.18 -10.73
CA GLU A 175 8.53 2.93 -11.47
C GLU A 175 9.24 3.08 -12.82
N ALA A 176 9.83 1.98 -13.29
CA ALA A 176 10.39 1.89 -14.63
C ALA A 176 10.28 0.46 -15.15
N GLY A 177 10.16 0.33 -16.47
CA GLY A 177 10.04 -0.96 -17.14
C GLY A 177 10.55 -0.90 -18.58
N GLN A 178 10.67 -2.07 -19.19
CA GLN A 178 11.08 -2.19 -20.58
C GLN A 178 9.93 -2.79 -21.41
N TYR A 179 9.62 -2.16 -22.53
CA TYR A 179 8.66 -2.67 -23.51
C TYR A 179 9.18 -2.45 -24.93
N ASN A 180 9.13 -3.49 -25.77
CA ASN A 180 9.68 -3.48 -27.13
C ASN A 180 11.11 -2.89 -27.20
N SER A 181 11.98 -3.32 -26.29
CA SER A 181 13.38 -2.86 -26.18
C SER A 181 13.59 -1.38 -25.85
N HIS A 182 12.54 -0.64 -25.50
CA HIS A 182 12.62 0.74 -25.04
C HIS A 182 12.28 0.82 -23.54
N LEU A 183 12.94 1.71 -22.82
CA LEU A 183 12.65 1.98 -21.43
C LEU A 183 11.49 2.96 -21.32
N TYR A 184 10.67 2.77 -20.30
CA TYR A 184 9.58 3.65 -19.89
C TYR A 184 9.67 3.84 -18.38
N GLY A 185 9.27 5.01 -17.88
CA GLY A 185 9.23 5.23 -16.44
C GLY A 185 8.48 6.49 -16.04
N THR A 186 7.90 6.44 -14.84
CA THR A 186 7.20 7.55 -14.20
C THR A 186 8.16 8.22 -13.23
N SER A 187 8.56 9.46 -13.53
CA SER A 187 9.59 10.15 -12.72
C SER A 187 8.97 10.76 -11.46
N VAL A 188 9.75 10.83 -10.38
CA VAL A 188 9.35 11.52 -9.14
C VAL A 188 8.99 12.98 -9.44
N GLN A 189 9.75 13.61 -10.34
CA GLN A 189 9.57 15.00 -10.72
C GLN A 189 8.25 15.23 -11.48
N SER A 190 7.94 14.36 -12.44
CA SER A 190 6.69 14.43 -13.22
C SER A 190 5.45 14.33 -12.32
N VAL A 191 5.50 13.50 -11.27
CA VAL A 191 4.40 13.37 -10.30
C VAL A 191 4.31 14.62 -9.42
N ARG A 192 5.46 15.14 -8.95
CA ARG A 192 5.51 16.36 -8.13
C ARG A 192 4.95 17.58 -8.86
N GLU A 193 5.27 17.73 -10.14
CA GLU A 193 4.79 18.85 -10.96
C GLU A 193 3.26 18.89 -11.09
N VAL A 194 2.58 17.74 -11.04
CA VAL A 194 1.10 17.69 -11.01
C VAL A 194 0.58 17.91 -9.59
N ALA A 195 1.28 17.41 -8.57
CA ALA A 195 0.88 17.56 -7.17
C ALA A 195 0.95 19.01 -6.67
N GLU A 196 1.81 19.84 -7.26
CA GLU A 196 2.07 21.23 -6.86
C GLU A 196 1.35 22.28 -7.74
N GLN A 197 0.49 21.85 -8.68
CA GLN A 197 -0.40 22.73 -9.46
C GLN A 197 -1.58 23.23 -8.63
#